data_AF-A0AAW1HP79-F1
#
_entry.id   AF-A0AAW1HP79-F1
#
_cell.length_a   1.000
_cell.length_b   1.000
_cell.length_c   1.000
_cell.angle_alpha   90.00
_cell.angle_beta   90.00
_cell.angle_gamma   90.00
#
_symmetry.space_group_name_H-M   'P 1'
#
loop_
_entity.id
_entity.type
_entity.pdbx_description
1 polymer ?
#
loop_
_entity_poly.entity_id
_entity_poly.type
_entity_poly.pdbx_seq_one_letter_code
_entity_poly.pdbx_strand_id
1 'polypeptide(L)'
;MVNMKSFALLVLLIALPYMMGVATAVQCGWQVGRRCPGSLCCSVHGYCGTTWDYCSRGQCQLGYGICWRSWATLNSGSPQAQAQAQAQAHEAQEVMCIV
;
A
#
# COMPACT_ATOMS: atom_id res chain seq x y z
N MET A 1 -25.87 -43.36 -12.64
CA MET A 1 -26.08 -42.49 -13.82
C MET A 1 -26.44 -41.12 -13.30
N VAL A 2 -25.44 -40.26 -13.21
CA VAL A 2 -25.53 -38.94 -12.62
C VAL A 2 -26.22 -38.04 -13.66
N ASN A 3 -27.40 -37.53 -13.31
CA ASN A 3 -28.29 -36.87 -14.24
C ASN A 3 -27.67 -35.54 -14.67
N MET A 4 -27.63 -35.25 -15.97
CA MET A 4 -26.92 -34.09 -16.55
C MET A 4 -27.35 -32.75 -15.91
N LYS A 5 -28.59 -32.69 -15.39
CA LYS A 5 -29.11 -31.55 -14.62
C LYS A 5 -28.56 -31.47 -13.20
N SER A 6 -28.38 -32.61 -12.52
CA SER A 6 -27.74 -32.69 -11.20
C SER A 6 -26.27 -32.30 -11.26
N PHE A 7 -25.58 -32.62 -12.36
CA PHE A 7 -24.21 -32.15 -12.60
C PHE A 7 -24.12 -30.64 -12.83
N ALA A 8 -25.02 -30.07 -13.63
CA ALA A 8 -25.05 -28.64 -13.87
C ALA A 8 -25.28 -27.85 -12.56
N LEU A 9 -26.13 -28.37 -11.67
CA LEU A 9 -26.41 -27.76 -10.37
C LEU A 9 -25.20 -27.86 -9.41
N LEU A 10 -24.49 -28.99 -9.40
CA LEU A 10 -23.26 -29.16 -8.62
C LEU A 10 -22.13 -28.25 -9.12
N VAL A 11 -21.93 -28.12 -10.44
CA VAL A 11 -20.90 -27.25 -11.02
C VAL A 11 -21.19 -25.77 -10.73
N LEU A 12 -22.47 -25.35 -10.76
CA LEU A 12 -22.87 -23.98 -10.43
C LEU A 12 -22.54 -23.63 -8.97
N LEU A 13 -22.83 -24.53 -8.03
CA LEU A 13 -22.55 -24.32 -6.59
C LEU A 13 -21.06 -24.27 -6.26
N ILE A 14 -20.22 -24.98 -7.03
CA ILE A 14 -18.77 -25.01 -6.83
C ILE A 14 -18.09 -23.83 -7.54
N ALA A 15 -18.62 -23.37 -8.68
CA ALA A 15 -18.08 -22.24 -9.44
C ALA A 15 -18.37 -20.87 -8.81
N LEU A 16 -19.51 -20.71 -8.12
CA LEU A 16 -19.91 -19.47 -7.45
C LEU A 16 -18.87 -18.95 -6.42
N PRO A 17 -18.32 -19.77 -5.50
CA PRO A 17 -17.26 -19.32 -4.59
C PRO A 17 -15.87 -19.29 -5.24
N TYR A 18 -15.66 -19.98 -6.37
CA TYR A 18 -14.36 -20.04 -7.08
C TYR A 18 -14.00 -18.74 -7.81
N MET A 19 -14.99 -17.86 -8.05
CA MET A 19 -14.79 -16.55 -8.67
C MET A 19 -14.41 -15.45 -7.68
N MET A 20 -14.49 -15.69 -6.37
CA MET A 20 -13.93 -14.77 -5.37
C MET A 20 -12.44 -15.05 -5.24
N GLY A 21 -11.66 -14.40 -6.11
CA GLY A 21 -10.21 -14.34 -5.98
C GLY A 21 -9.84 -13.89 -4.57
N VAL A 22 -9.18 -14.77 -3.82
CA VAL A 22 -8.58 -14.42 -2.54
C VAL A 22 -7.47 -13.41 -2.83
N ALA A 23 -7.79 -12.13 -2.73
CA ALA A 23 -6.79 -11.09 -2.61
C ALA A 23 -6.18 -11.23 -1.22
N THR A 24 -5.07 -11.98 -1.09
CA THR A 24 -4.30 -12.05 0.15
C THR A 24 -3.66 -10.69 0.38
N ALA A 25 -4.40 -9.74 0.95
CA ALA A 25 -3.81 -8.50 1.43
C ALA A 25 -2.77 -8.87 2.51
N VAL A 26 -1.51 -8.48 2.29
CA VAL A 26 -0.42 -8.81 3.22
C VAL A 26 -0.68 -8.07 4.53
N GLN A 27 -0.92 -8.83 5.59
CA GLN A 27 -1.12 -8.26 6.92
C GLN A 27 0.20 -7.81 7.54
N CYS A 28 0.14 -6.69 8.25
CA CYS A 28 1.27 -6.06 8.92
C CYS A 28 0.86 -5.41 10.23
N GLY A 29 1.84 -4.91 10.98
CA GLY A 29 1.62 -4.13 12.18
C GLY A 29 1.84 -4.92 13.46
N TRP A 30 1.50 -4.30 14.58
CA TRP A 30 1.77 -4.82 15.93
C TRP A 30 0.76 -5.90 16.29
N GLN A 31 -0.40 -5.87 15.64
CA GLN A 31 -1.49 -6.83 15.75
C GLN A 31 -1.03 -8.23 15.35
N VAL A 32 -0.17 -8.31 14.34
CA VAL A 32 0.37 -9.58 13.80
C VAL A 32 1.89 -9.72 13.97
N GLY A 33 2.57 -8.69 14.49
CA GLY A 33 4.01 -8.66 14.67
C GLY A 33 4.82 -8.71 13.36
N ARG A 34 4.24 -8.31 12.23
CA ARG A 34 4.86 -8.44 10.90
C ARG A 34 5.10 -7.12 10.20
N ARG A 35 6.26 -7.00 9.57
CA ARG A 35 6.60 -5.89 8.68
C ARG A 35 6.16 -6.16 7.25
N CYS A 36 5.82 -5.10 6.53
CA CYS A 36 5.62 -5.18 5.09
C CYS A 36 6.94 -5.48 4.37
N PRO A 37 6.96 -6.36 3.36
CA PRO A 37 8.14 -6.61 2.56
C PRO A 37 8.50 -5.38 1.69
N GLY A 38 9.79 -5.16 1.45
CA GLY A 38 10.28 -4.09 0.57
C GLY A 38 9.95 -2.68 1.06
N SER A 39 9.57 -1.81 0.12
CA SER A 39 9.32 -0.37 0.34
C SER A 39 7.86 -0.03 0.68
N LEU A 40 7.09 -1.00 1.16
CA LEU A 40 5.66 -0.87 1.41
C LEU A 40 5.37 -0.17 2.75
N CYS A 41 4.28 0.58 2.79
CA CYS A 41 3.74 1.21 3.98
C CYS A 41 2.83 0.22 4.70
N CYS A 42 2.86 0.24 6.04
CA CYS A 42 1.92 -0.52 6.84
C CYS A 42 0.83 0.41 7.36
N SER A 43 -0.41 0.22 6.93
CA SER A 43 -1.52 1.03 7.46
C SER A 43 -1.83 0.68 8.92
N VAL A 44 -2.46 1.59 9.65
CA VAL A 44 -3.02 1.34 10.99
C VAL A 44 -4.09 0.25 11.00
N HIS A 45 -4.69 -0.02 9.84
CA HIS A 45 -5.62 -1.12 9.63
C HIS A 45 -4.92 -2.48 9.48
N GLY A 46 -3.60 -2.52 9.51
CA GLY A 46 -2.81 -3.75 9.52
C GLY A 46 -2.63 -4.37 8.14
N TYR A 47 -2.62 -3.55 7.09
CA TYR A 47 -2.41 -4.01 5.70
C TYR A 47 -1.30 -3.23 5.02
N CYS A 48 -0.55 -3.92 4.16
CA CYS A 48 0.49 -3.34 3.34
C CYS A 48 -0.05 -2.66 2.08
N GLY A 49 0.49 -1.48 1.75
CA GLY A 49 0.15 -0.75 0.53
C GLY A 49 1.14 0.39 0.25
N THR A 50 0.97 1.09 -0.87
CA THR A 50 1.80 2.23 -1.29
C THR A 50 1.02 3.53 -1.46
N THR A 51 -0.30 3.50 -1.32
CA THR A 51 -1.14 4.68 -1.54
C THR A 51 -1.18 5.57 -0.31
N TRP A 52 -1.73 6.77 -0.48
CA TRP A 52 -1.77 7.78 0.58
C TRP A 52 -2.44 7.29 1.86
N ASP A 53 -3.51 6.52 1.73
CA ASP A 53 -4.24 5.98 2.88
C ASP A 53 -3.44 4.96 3.70
N TYR A 54 -2.34 4.42 3.14
CA TYR A 54 -1.45 3.50 3.83
C TYR A 54 -0.21 4.20 4.38
N CYS A 55 0.25 5.27 3.72
CA CYS A 55 1.55 5.90 3.95
C CYS A 55 1.46 7.26 4.69
N SER A 56 0.28 7.89 4.74
CA SER A 56 0.12 9.24 5.27
C SER A 56 0.35 9.34 6.78
N ARG A 57 0.49 10.58 7.28
CA ARG A 57 0.56 10.85 8.73
C ARG A 57 -0.66 10.25 9.42
N GLY A 58 -0.42 9.49 10.49
CA GLY A 58 -1.48 8.95 11.34
C GLY A 58 -2.20 7.73 10.75
N GLN A 59 -2.01 7.45 9.46
CA GLN A 59 -2.52 6.23 8.82
C GLN A 59 -1.45 5.16 8.66
N CYS A 60 -0.17 5.53 8.74
CA CYS A 60 0.94 4.58 8.68
C CYS A 60 1.49 4.23 10.07
N GLN A 61 1.73 2.94 10.29
CA GLN A 61 2.24 2.38 11.53
C GLN A 61 3.78 2.31 11.54
N LEU A 62 4.40 3.16 12.37
CA LEU A 62 5.86 3.27 12.49
C LEU A 62 6.50 1.95 12.92
N GLY A 63 7.63 1.61 12.30
CA GLY A 63 8.39 0.40 12.61
C GLY A 63 7.83 -0.88 11.99
N TYR A 64 6.71 -0.81 11.26
CA TYR A 64 6.11 -1.95 10.55
C TYR A 64 6.07 -1.79 9.02
N GLY A 65 6.48 -0.63 8.51
CA GLY A 65 6.65 -0.31 7.10
C GLY A 65 7.30 1.07 6.92
N ILE A 66 7.38 1.54 5.69
CA ILE A 66 7.89 2.89 5.37
C ILE A 66 6.74 3.88 5.46
N CYS A 67 6.78 4.84 6.37
CA CYS A 67 5.79 5.93 6.42
C CYS A 67 6.35 7.19 5.77
N TRP A 68 5.54 7.96 5.04
CA TRP A 68 6.03 9.20 4.40
C TRP A 68 6.50 10.24 5.40
N ARG A 69 6.00 10.21 6.63
CA ARG A 69 6.56 11.00 7.72
C ARG A 69 7.83 10.44 8.31
N SER A 70 7.97 9.12 8.36
CA SER A 70 9.25 8.53 8.75
C SER A 70 10.31 8.80 7.69
N TRP A 71 9.96 9.03 6.41
CA TRP A 71 10.92 9.54 5.43
C TRP A 71 11.42 10.96 5.79
N ALA A 72 10.56 11.85 6.30
CA ALA A 72 10.95 13.20 6.69
C ALA A 72 11.84 13.25 7.96
N THR A 73 11.68 12.31 8.91
CA THR A 73 12.50 12.22 10.14
C THR A 73 13.65 11.21 10.10
N LEU A 74 13.54 10.12 9.32
CA LEU A 74 14.65 9.17 9.11
C LEU A 74 15.63 9.67 8.06
N ASN A 75 15.17 10.48 7.10
CA ASN A 75 16.06 11.06 6.11
C ASN A 75 16.43 12.52 6.36
N SER A 76 16.16 13.04 7.56
CA SER A 76 16.88 14.23 8.03
C SER A 76 18.40 13.95 8.14
N GLY A 77 18.82 12.68 8.06
CA GLY A 77 20.22 12.25 8.04
C GLY A 77 20.61 11.26 6.93
N SER A 78 19.80 11.08 5.85
CA SER A 78 20.18 10.22 4.72
C SER A 78 20.46 11.05 3.45
N PRO A 79 21.59 10.82 2.74
CA PRO A 79 21.93 11.58 1.52
C PRO A 79 20.92 11.42 0.37
N GLN A 80 20.07 10.37 0.41
CA GLN A 80 19.19 10.02 -0.70
C GLN A 80 17.83 10.75 -0.66
N ALA A 81 17.35 11.20 0.50
CA ALA A 81 16.10 11.97 0.52
C ALA A 81 16.27 13.47 0.34
N GLN A 82 17.47 14.01 0.57
CA GLN A 82 17.77 15.41 0.28
C GLN A 82 17.74 15.68 -1.24
N ALA A 83 18.11 14.69 -2.05
CA ALA A 83 18.03 14.78 -3.52
C ALA A 83 16.59 14.79 -4.05
N GLN A 84 15.65 14.11 -3.38
CA GLN A 84 14.25 14.06 -3.81
C GLN A 84 13.41 15.24 -3.31
N ALA A 85 13.87 15.95 -2.26
CA ALA A 85 13.24 17.18 -1.77
C ALA A 85 13.54 18.41 -2.65
N GLN A 86 14.60 18.40 -3.46
CA GLN A 86 14.97 19.52 -4.34
C GLN A 86 14.22 19.53 -5.68
N ALA A 87 13.64 18.41 -6.10
CA ALA A 87 12.91 18.32 -7.37
C ALA A 87 11.48 18.89 -7.29
N GLN A 88 10.85 18.92 -6.12
CA GLN A 88 9.46 19.38 -5.94
C GLN A 88 9.34 20.89 -5.66
N ALA A 89 10.46 21.64 -5.66
CA ALA A 89 10.47 23.10 -5.60
C ALA A 89 10.61 23.78 -6.98
N HIS A 90 10.80 23.00 -8.06
CA HIS A 90 11.15 23.54 -9.37
C HIS A 90 9.95 23.81 -10.32
N GLU A 91 8.71 23.64 -9.86
CA GLU A 91 7.48 23.93 -10.64
C GLU A 91 6.75 25.22 -10.22
N ALA A 92 7.34 26.06 -9.35
CA ALA A 92 6.70 27.30 -8.86
C ALA A 92 7.46 28.60 -9.20
N GLN A 93 8.29 28.64 -10.24
CA GLN A 93 9.00 29.87 -10.64
C GLN A 93 9.17 30.01 -12.17
N GLU A 94 8.08 29.96 -12.93
CA GLU A 94 8.09 30.39 -14.35
C GLU A 94 6.98 31.42 -14.65
N VAL A 95 6.71 32.37 -13.74
CA VAL A 95 5.93 33.61 -14.04
C VAL A 95 6.29 34.63 -12.93
N MET A 96 6.90 35.81 -13.07
CA MET A 96 7.21 36.69 -14.18
C MET A 96 8.13 37.81 -13.62
N CYS A 97 9.44 37.59 -13.57
CA CYS A 97 10.40 38.69 -13.38
C CYS A 97 10.91 39.22 -14.73
N ILE A 98 10.00 39.46 -15.68
CA ILE A 98 10.25 40.25 -16.90
C ILE A 98 9.00 41.11 -17.17
N VAL A 99 8.77 42.15 -16.37
CA VAL A 99 8.25 43.47 -16.78
C VAL A 99 8.80 44.52 -15.81
#